data_AF-A0A1E4R383-F1
#
_entry.id   AF-A0A1E4R383-F1
#
_cell.length_a   1.000
_cell.length_b   1.000
_cell.length_c   1.000
_cell.angle_alpha   90.00
_cell.angle_beta   90.00
_cell.angle_gamma   90.00
#
_symmetry.space_group_name_H-M   'P 1'
#
loop_
_entity.id
_entity.type
_entity.pdbx_description
1 polymer ?
#
loop_
_entity_poly.entity_id
_entity_poly.type
_entity_poly.pdbx_seq_one_letter_code
_entity_poly.pdbx_strand_id
1 'polypeptide(L)'
;MQSIEQLLQVSANLYKLLGEIPEERDSYIENINAMLDKRGIFIKRLQEENFKFDAQNRVHNTLLELDNGIKQRLAVVMEAVKKDMANLQKTKKSEEQYFNPYANVRVMDGMYYDKKN
;
A
#
# COMPACT_ATOMS: atom_id res chain seq x y z
N MET A 1 -21.78 14.69 -19.30
CA MET A 1 -20.50 14.51 -20.02
C MET A 1 -19.29 15.00 -19.21
N GLN A 2 -19.34 16.18 -18.58
CA GLN A 2 -18.22 16.68 -17.78
C GLN A 2 -17.77 15.71 -16.65
N SER A 3 -18.70 15.05 -15.96
CA SER A 3 -18.38 14.13 -14.85
C SER A 3 -17.59 12.90 -15.30
N ILE A 4 -17.83 12.36 -16.51
CA ILE A 4 -17.09 11.21 -17.03
C ILE A 4 -15.70 11.61 -17.54
N GLU A 5 -15.56 12.79 -18.12
CA GLU A 5 -14.26 13.34 -18.53
C GLU A 5 -13.37 13.60 -17.32
N GLN A 6 -13.94 14.16 -16.24
CA GLN A 6 -13.24 14.35 -14.97
C GLN A 6 -12.79 13.02 -14.36
N LEU A 7 -13.68 12.02 -14.37
CA LEU A 7 -13.32 10.68 -13.89
C LEU A 7 -12.22 10.04 -14.74
N LEU A 8 -12.27 10.22 -16.07
CA LEU A 8 -11.27 9.72 -17.00
C LEU A 8 -9.92 10.37 -16.72
N GLN A 9 -9.88 11.71 -16.57
CA GLN A 9 -8.67 12.47 -16.29
C GLN A 9 -8.03 12.05 -14.97
N VAL A 10 -8.81 11.96 -13.89
CA VAL A 10 -8.30 11.52 -12.58
C VAL A 10 -7.82 10.07 -12.65
N SER A 11 -8.55 9.19 -13.35
CA SER A 11 -8.14 7.79 -13.51
C SER A 11 -6.83 7.66 -14.30
N ALA A 12 -6.65 8.44 -15.38
CA ALA A 12 -5.41 8.45 -16.15
C ALA A 12 -4.22 8.97 -15.32
N ASN A 13 -4.42 10.04 -14.56
CA ASN A 13 -3.39 10.58 -13.68
C ASN A 13 -3.03 9.59 -12.57
N LEU A 14 -4.03 8.93 -11.96
CA LEU A 14 -3.80 7.92 -10.91
C LEU A 14 -3.06 6.72 -11.49
N TYR A 15 -3.48 6.25 -12.67
CA TYR A 15 -2.78 5.18 -13.37
C TYR A 15 -1.32 5.55 -13.59
N LYS A 16 -1.02 6.76 -14.07
CA LYS A 16 0.35 7.26 -14.26
C LYS A 16 1.14 7.30 -12.94
N LEU A 17 0.58 7.86 -11.87
CA LEU A 17 1.21 7.90 -10.53
C LEU A 17 1.59 6.50 -10.06
N LEU A 18 0.72 5.52 -10.28
CA LEU A 18 0.94 4.13 -9.89
C LEU A 18 1.97 3.39 -10.75
N GLY A 19 2.52 4.03 -11.79
CA GLY A 19 3.45 3.39 -12.74
C GLY A 19 4.87 3.23 -12.21
N GLU A 20 5.27 4.06 -11.27
CA GLU A 20 6.60 4.03 -10.67
C GLU A 20 6.45 4.12 -9.15
N ILE A 21 6.99 3.13 -8.45
CA ILE A 21 6.94 3.06 -6.98
C ILE A 21 8.25 3.63 -6.45
N PRO A 22 8.24 4.80 -5.78
CA PRO A 22 9.44 5.38 -5.20
C PRO A 22 9.95 4.58 -3.99
N GLU A 23 11.18 4.87 -3.59
CA GLU A 23 11.75 4.35 -2.34
C GLU A 23 11.11 5.00 -1.11
N GLU A 24 10.94 6.33 -1.12
CA GLU A 24 10.20 7.06 -0.09
C GLU A 24 8.70 6.93 -0.34
N ARG A 25 8.04 6.09 0.48
CA ARG A 25 6.66 5.65 0.21
C ARG A 25 5.58 6.40 0.98
N ASP A 26 5.92 7.14 2.02
CA ASP A 26 4.93 7.82 2.86
C ASP A 26 4.16 8.88 2.05
N SER A 27 4.88 9.84 1.47
CA SER A 27 4.30 10.88 0.61
C SER A 27 3.64 10.30 -0.65
N TYR A 28 4.15 9.19 -1.17
CA TYR A 28 3.57 8.49 -2.31
C TYR A 28 2.19 7.90 -1.97
N ILE A 29 2.06 7.24 -0.82
CA ILE A 29 0.78 6.66 -0.34
C ILE A 29 -0.24 7.77 -0.07
N GLU A 30 0.18 8.89 0.52
CA GLU A 30 -0.68 10.06 0.73
C GLU A 30 -1.24 10.60 -0.60
N ASN A 31 -0.38 10.72 -1.62
CA ASN A 31 -0.79 11.15 -2.95
C ASN A 31 -1.77 10.16 -3.60
N ILE A 32 -1.53 8.85 -3.47
CA ILE A 32 -2.47 7.82 -3.95
C ILE A 32 -3.84 7.98 -3.29
N ASN A 33 -3.87 8.10 -1.95
CA ASN A 33 -5.13 8.26 -1.21
C ASN A 33 -5.89 9.51 -1.65
N ALA A 34 -5.21 10.66 -1.74
CA ALA A 34 -5.82 11.91 -2.21
C ALA A 34 -6.39 11.78 -3.64
N MET A 35 -5.74 11.01 -4.52
CA MET A 35 -6.24 10.75 -5.86
C MET A 35 -7.43 9.78 -5.88
N LEU A 36 -7.42 8.76 -5.03
CA LEU A 36 -8.55 7.83 -4.86
C LEU A 36 -9.79 8.55 -4.31
N ASP A 37 -9.62 9.45 -3.35
CA ASP A 37 -10.71 10.26 -2.80
C ASP A 37 -11.32 11.17 -3.89
N LYS A 38 -10.48 11.88 -4.64
CA LYS A 38 -10.92 12.70 -5.79
C LYS A 38 -11.67 11.85 -6.82
N ARG A 39 -11.18 10.65 -7.11
CA ARG A 39 -11.83 9.72 -8.03
C ARG A 39 -13.21 9.29 -7.51
N GLY A 40 -13.31 8.99 -6.21
CA GLY A 40 -14.55 8.61 -5.54
C GLY A 40 -15.65 9.67 -5.66
N ILE A 41 -15.29 10.96 -5.57
CA ILE A 41 -16.24 12.08 -5.75
C ILE A 41 -16.90 12.04 -7.14
N PHE A 42 -16.11 11.83 -8.20
CA PHE A 42 -16.64 11.78 -9.57
C PHE A 42 -17.45 10.52 -9.85
N ILE A 43 -17.06 9.38 -9.27
CA ILE A 43 -17.85 8.14 -9.34
C ILE A 43 -19.21 8.34 -8.67
N LYS A 44 -19.25 8.94 -7.48
CA LYS A 44 -20.50 9.22 -6.77
C LYS A 44 -21.40 10.14 -7.58
N ARG A 45 -20.86 11.22 -8.15
CA ARG A 45 -21.62 12.12 -9.03
C ARG A 45 -22.19 11.39 -10.24
N LEU A 46 -21.43 10.50 -10.89
CA LEU A 46 -21.95 9.71 -12.01
C LEU A 46 -23.07 8.76 -11.59
N GLN A 47 -22.99 8.18 -10.38
CA GLN A 47 -24.08 7.37 -9.84
C GLN A 47 -25.35 8.21 -9.62
N GLU A 48 -25.22 9.42 -9.09
CA GLU A 48 -26.33 10.37 -8.92
C GLU A 48 -26.95 10.80 -10.27
N GLU A 49 -26.14 10.90 -11.32
CA GLU A 49 -26.58 11.17 -12.70
C GLU A 49 -27.24 9.96 -13.39
N ASN A 50 -27.46 8.84 -12.69
CA ASN A 50 -27.97 7.58 -13.24
C ASN A 50 -27.15 7.06 -14.44
N PHE A 51 -25.83 7.20 -14.36
CA PHE A 51 -24.93 6.73 -15.40
C PHE A 51 -25.15 5.25 -15.74
N LYS A 52 -25.24 4.95 -17.04
CA LYS A 52 -25.28 3.59 -17.57
C LYS A 52 -24.08 3.35 -18.46
N PHE A 53 -23.39 2.25 -18.18
CA PHE A 53 -22.30 1.81 -19.04
C PHE A 53 -22.82 1.44 -20.43
N ASP A 54 -22.01 1.71 -21.44
CA ASP A 54 -22.30 1.45 -22.84
C ASP A 54 -21.03 0.92 -23.50
N ALA A 55 -21.04 -0.33 -23.93
CA ALA A 55 -19.91 -1.01 -24.53
C ALA A 55 -19.57 -0.49 -25.93
N GLN A 56 -20.49 0.21 -26.61
CA GLN A 56 -20.19 0.85 -27.90
C GLN A 56 -19.48 2.20 -27.71
N ASN A 57 -19.56 2.78 -26.50
CA ASN A 57 -18.91 4.04 -26.21
C ASN A 57 -17.43 3.85 -25.89
N ARG A 58 -16.57 4.42 -26.74
CA ARG A 58 -15.11 4.35 -26.58
C ARG A 58 -14.63 4.90 -25.24
N VAL A 59 -15.21 5.98 -24.73
CA VAL A 59 -14.80 6.60 -23.45
C VAL A 59 -15.07 5.64 -22.30
N HIS A 60 -16.20 4.92 -22.34
CA HIS A 60 -16.56 3.97 -21.29
C HIS A 60 -15.59 2.79 -21.26
N ASN A 61 -15.23 2.27 -22.44
CA ASN A 61 -14.23 1.20 -22.56
C ASN A 61 -12.85 1.64 -22.06
N THR A 62 -12.39 2.84 -22.44
CA THR A 62 -11.13 3.39 -21.91
C THR A 62 -11.15 3.52 -20.39
N LEU A 63 -12.28 3.96 -19.82
CA LEU A 63 -12.44 4.07 -18.38
C LEU A 63 -12.37 2.69 -17.69
N LEU A 64 -12.96 1.66 -18.30
CA LEU A 64 -12.88 0.28 -17.82
C LEU A 64 -11.45 -0.27 -17.86
N GLU A 65 -10.73 -0.04 -18.95
CA GLU A 65 -9.31 -0.42 -19.09
C GLU A 65 -8.44 0.25 -18.02
N LEU A 66 -8.63 1.55 -17.80
CA LEU A 66 -7.94 2.30 -16.75
C LEU A 66 -8.26 1.76 -15.35
N ASP A 67 -9.53 1.45 -15.06
CA ASP A 67 -9.92 0.89 -13.76
C ASP A 67 -9.24 -0.47 -13.49
N ASN A 68 -9.22 -1.34 -14.50
CA ASN A 68 -8.52 -2.63 -14.40
C ASN A 68 -7.01 -2.44 -14.19
N GLY A 69 -6.39 -1.53 -14.95
CA GLY A 69 -4.98 -1.21 -14.80
C GLY A 69 -4.63 -0.60 -13.43
N ILE A 70 -5.48 0.29 -12.91
CA ILE A 70 -5.32 0.87 -11.56
C ILE A 70 -5.37 -0.24 -10.50
N LYS A 71 -6.34 -1.16 -10.58
CA LYS A 71 -6.47 -2.29 -9.64
C LYS A 71 -5.20 -3.15 -9.62
N GLN A 72 -4.66 -3.47 -10.79
CA GLN A 72 -3.42 -4.24 -10.91
C GLN A 72 -2.24 -3.50 -10.26
N ARG A 73 -2.06 -2.21 -10.55
CA ARG A 73 -0.93 -1.44 -9.98
C ARG A 73 -1.08 -1.22 -8.48
N LEU A 74 -2.29 -0.99 -7.98
CA LEU A 74 -2.55 -0.91 -6.54
C LEU A 74 -2.20 -2.21 -5.82
N ALA A 75 -2.45 -3.37 -6.43
CA ALA A 75 -2.03 -4.65 -5.86
C ALA A 75 -0.49 -4.73 -5.74
N VAL A 76 0.25 -4.26 -6.76
CA VAL A 76 1.72 -4.19 -6.71
C VAL A 76 2.20 -3.26 -5.59
N VAL A 77 1.60 -2.07 -5.48
CA VAL A 77 1.92 -1.12 -4.39
C VAL A 77 1.64 -1.75 -3.02
N MET A 78 0.52 -2.44 -2.86
CA MET A 78 0.16 -3.11 -1.61
C MET A 78 1.17 -4.19 -1.22
N GLU A 79 1.65 -4.99 -2.17
CA GLU A 79 2.70 -5.99 -1.91
C GLU A 79 4.03 -5.33 -1.52
N ALA A 80 4.38 -4.21 -2.15
CA ALA A 80 5.57 -3.45 -1.79
C ALA A 80 5.50 -2.93 -0.34
N VAL A 81 4.37 -2.34 0.05
CA VAL A 81 4.13 -1.86 1.42
C VAL A 81 4.19 -2.99 2.45
N LYS A 82 3.56 -4.14 2.16
CA LYS A 82 3.65 -5.33 3.05
C LYS A 82 5.09 -5.79 3.24
N LYS A 83 5.90 -5.77 2.18
CA LYS A 83 7.31 -6.14 2.25
C LYS A 83 8.09 -5.19 3.16
N ASP A 84 7.84 -3.89 3.10
CA ASP A 84 8.48 -2.91 3.98
C ASP A 84 8.11 -3.16 5.44
N MET A 85 6.83 -3.40 5.73
CA MET A 85 6.38 -3.72 7.08
C MET A 85 7.07 -4.98 7.64
N ALA A 86 7.18 -6.02 6.81
CA ALA A 86 7.88 -7.25 7.19
C ALA A 86 9.38 -7.01 7.44
N ASN A 87 10.03 -6.17 6.62
CA ASN A 87 11.44 -5.82 6.81
C ASN A 87 11.65 -5.00 8.09
N LEU A 88 10.79 -4.02 8.38
CA LEU A 88 10.83 -3.24 9.63
C LEU A 88 10.71 -4.14 10.86
N GLN A 89 9.81 -5.12 10.84
CA GLN A 89 9.66 -6.08 11.93
C GLN A 89 10.90 -6.96 12.11
N LYS A 90 11.52 -7.41 11.02
CA LYS A 90 12.77 -8.18 11.07
C LYS A 90 13.92 -7.36 11.65
N THR A 91 14.08 -6.11 11.21
CA THR A 91 15.13 -5.21 11.72
C THR A 91 14.98 -4.99 13.22
N LYS A 92 13.77 -4.68 13.71
CA LYS A 92 13.51 -4.55 15.15
C LYS A 92 13.89 -5.80 15.94
N LYS A 93 13.51 -6.98 15.44
CA LYS A 93 13.87 -8.26 16.08
C LYS A 93 15.38 -8.49 16.10
N SER A 94 16.09 -8.16 15.02
CA SER A 94 17.55 -8.28 15.00
C SER A 94 18.21 -7.29 15.95
N GLU A 95 17.76 -6.04 16.01
CA GLU A 95 18.29 -5.02 16.93
C GLU A 95 18.13 -5.44 18.40
N GLU A 96 16.98 -5.99 18.78
CA GLU A 96 16.76 -6.54 20.13
C GLU A 96 17.70 -7.71 20.46
N GLN A 97 17.97 -8.59 19.49
CA GLN A 97 18.91 -9.70 19.65
C GLN A 97 20.36 -9.24 19.77
N TYR A 98 20.76 -8.21 19.01
CA TYR A 98 22.10 -7.63 19.06
C TYR A 98 22.34 -6.79 20.33
N PHE A 99 21.31 -6.12 20.86
CA PHE A 99 21.42 -5.33 22.08
C PHE A 99 21.38 -6.19 23.35
N ASN A 100 20.76 -7.37 23.30
CA ASN A 100 20.67 -8.29 24.44
C ASN A 100 21.15 -9.72 24.11
N PRO A 101 22.43 -9.92 23.75
CA PRO A 101 22.98 -11.23 23.39
C PRO A 101 22.98 -12.23 24.56
N TYR A 102 22.73 -11.76 25.79
CA TYR A 102 22.67 -12.57 27.01
C TYR A 102 21.26 -12.68 27.61
N ALA A 103 20.21 -12.21 26.93
CA ALA A 103 18.82 -12.33 27.42
C ALA A 103 18.43 -13.79 27.70
N ASN A 104 18.92 -14.69 26.85
CA ASN A 104 18.70 -16.14 26.93
C ASN A 104 19.60 -16.83 27.97
N VAL A 105 20.51 -16.10 28.63
CA VAL A 105 21.40 -16.62 29.70
C VAL A 105 20.80 -16.31 31.08
N ARG A 106 19.47 -16.28 31.20
CA ARG A 106 18.82 -16.28 32.50
C ARG A 106 18.65 -17.72 32.99
N VAL A 107 19.46 -18.01 34.01
CA VAL A 107 19.37 -19.06 35.04
C VAL A 107 19.61 -20.51 34.62
N MET A 108 20.88 -20.92 34.55
CA MET A 108 21.27 -22.17 35.21
C MET A 108 21.94 -21.80 36.53
N ASP A 109 21.18 -22.05 37.59
CA ASP A 109 21.51 -22.04 39.01
C ASP A 109 23.02 -21.95 39.33
N GLY A 110 23.46 -20.80 39.81
CA GLY A 110 24.79 -20.59 40.35
C GLY A 110 24.92 -21.29 41.70
N MET A 111 24.93 -22.62 41.70
CA MET A 111 25.18 -23.41 42.91
C MET A 111 26.69 -23.54 43.09
N TYR A 112 27.30 -22.55 43.77
CA TYR A 112 28.65 -22.69 44.31
C TYR A 112 28.66 -23.84 45.32
N TYR A 113 29.22 -24.98 44.90
CA TYR A 113 29.55 -26.06 45.83
C TYR A 113 30.81 -25.66 46.60
N ASP A 114 30.64 -25.04 47.76
CA ASP A 114 31.68 -25.09 48.78
C ASP A 114 31.59 -26.46 49.48
N LYS A 115 32.33 -27.44 48.96
CA LYS A 115 32.63 -28.66 49.67
C LYS A 115 34.13 -28.94 49.63
N LYS A 116 34.75 -28.63 50.76
CA LYS A 116 35.80 -29.39 51.47
C LYS A 116 37.25 -29.22 50.96
N ASN A 117 38.10 -28.60 51.78
CA ASN A 117 38.84 -29.28 52.87
C ASN A 117 39.26 -28.29 53.95
#